data_AF-A0A821CW88-F1
#
_entry.id   AF-A0A821CW88-F1
#
_cell.length_a   1.000
_cell.length_b   1.000
_cell.length_c   1.000
_cell.angle_alpha   90.00
_cell.angle_beta   90.00
_cell.angle_gamma   90.00
#
_symmetry.space_group_name_H-M   'P 1'
#
loop_
_entity.id
_entity.type
_entity.pdbx_description
1 polymer ?
#
loop_
_entity_poly.entity_id
_entity_poly.type
_entity_poly.pdbx_seq_one_letter_code
_entity_poly.pdbx_strand_id
1 'polypeptide(L)'
;MCTYRDKAKYATKYKVAAILFFNDGISPERVSPLEVNLAQDNVIPALFLSFSVGQSLANAALNLSTNANVQLAIDTKDLPNFPVGNICADTPTGDPTQTIVIGSHSDSKAAGAGINDNGSGTAANLALAVTLA
;
A
#
# COMPACT_ATOMS: atom_id res chain seq x y z
N MET A 1 7.06 -11.29 -10.48
CA MET A 1 7.11 -9.99 -9.77
C MET A 1 7.16 -10.25 -8.27
N CYS A 2 7.92 -9.47 -7.49
CA CYS A 2 7.94 -9.57 -6.02
C CYS A 2 7.26 -8.34 -5.42
N THR A 3 6.46 -8.53 -4.38
CA THR A 3 5.76 -7.42 -3.71
C THR A 3 6.73 -6.57 -2.89
N TYR A 4 6.34 -5.35 -2.52
CA TYR A 4 7.12 -4.54 -1.57
C TYR A 4 7.35 -5.28 -0.24
N ARG A 5 6.33 -6.03 0.23
CA ARG A 5 6.42 -6.88 1.41
C ARG A 5 7.48 -7.97 1.27
N ASP A 6 7.56 -8.63 0.12
CA ASP A 6 8.58 -9.67 -0.11
C ASP A 6 9.99 -9.07 -0.07
N LYS A 7 10.16 -7.88 -0.66
CA LYS A 7 11.44 -7.14 -0.61
C LYS A 7 11.83 -6.81 0.84
N ALA A 8 10.88 -6.36 1.66
CA ALA A 8 11.09 -6.10 3.08
C ALA A 8 11.46 -7.35 3.89
N LYS A 9 10.79 -8.48 3.62
CA LYS A 9 11.14 -9.77 4.23
C LYS A 9 12.57 -10.20 3.91
N TYR A 10 12.99 -10.05 2.64
CA TYR A 10 14.37 -10.35 2.26
C TYR A 10 15.39 -9.40 2.90
N ALA A 11 15.10 -8.09 2.94
CA ALA A 11 15.97 -7.12 3.62
C ALA A 11 16.14 -7.48 5.11
N THR A 12 15.05 -7.91 5.76
CA THR A 12 15.07 -8.36 7.17
C THR A 12 15.93 -9.60 7.34
N LYS A 13 15.75 -10.60 6.46
CA LYS A 13 16.56 -11.83 6.47
C LYS A 13 18.06 -11.54 6.36
N TYR A 14 18.44 -10.55 5.54
CA TYR A 14 19.84 -10.17 5.31
C TYR A 14 20.32 -9.03 6.21
N LYS A 15 19.54 -8.62 7.22
CA LYS A 15 19.90 -7.58 8.20
C LYS A 15 20.30 -6.24 7.57
N VAL A 16 19.61 -5.86 6.49
CA VAL A 16 19.78 -4.55 5.86
C VAL A 16 19.27 -3.46 6.79
N ALA A 17 19.96 -2.31 6.85
CA ALA A 17 19.61 -1.22 7.77
C ALA A 17 18.32 -0.47 7.39
N ALA A 18 18.06 -0.29 6.10
CA ALA A 18 16.87 0.37 5.57
C ALA A 18 16.63 0.00 4.10
N ILE A 19 15.40 0.19 3.60
CA ILE A 19 15.09 0.06 2.18
C ILE A 19 14.74 1.41 1.57
N LEU A 20 15.35 1.71 0.43
CA LEU A 20 14.99 2.87 -0.39
C LEU A 20 14.40 2.35 -1.70
N PHE A 21 13.10 2.56 -1.91
CA PHE A 21 12.40 2.23 -3.15
C PHE A 21 12.41 3.43 -4.10
N PHE A 22 12.38 3.16 -5.40
CA PHE A 22 12.09 4.15 -6.42
C PHE A 22 11.47 3.44 -7.63
N ASN A 23 10.72 4.18 -8.45
CA ASN A 23 10.14 3.68 -9.69
C ASN A 23 11.17 3.66 -10.83
N ASP A 24 10.83 3.08 -11.98
CA ASP A 24 11.74 2.97 -13.13
C ASP A 24 11.79 4.22 -14.03
N GLY A 25 10.93 5.21 -13.79
CA GLY A 25 10.92 6.47 -14.53
C GLY A 25 10.49 6.36 -16.00
N ILE A 26 9.90 5.24 -16.44
CA ILE A 26 9.58 5.05 -17.87
C ILE A 26 8.44 5.96 -18.38
N SER A 27 7.66 6.54 -17.46
CA SER A 27 6.58 7.49 -17.78
C SER A 27 6.54 8.63 -16.76
N PRO A 28 5.92 9.78 -17.10
CA PRO A 28 5.79 10.92 -16.19
C PRO A 28 5.10 10.57 -14.86
N GLU A 29 4.21 9.58 -14.85
CA GLU A 29 3.50 9.13 -13.64
C GLU A 29 4.40 8.27 -12.74
N ARG A 30 5.57 7.85 -13.23
CA ARG A 30 6.50 6.91 -12.56
C ARG A 30 7.80 7.57 -12.12
N VAL A 31 7.80 8.88 -11.94
CA VAL A 31 8.98 9.64 -11.44
C VAL A 31 8.83 10.10 -10.00
N SER A 32 7.60 10.21 -9.50
CA SER A 32 7.30 10.72 -8.16
C SER A 32 7.34 9.62 -7.09
N PRO A 33 7.63 9.97 -5.82
CA PRO A 33 7.51 9.05 -4.69
C PRO A 33 6.08 8.50 -4.56
N LEU A 34 5.98 7.25 -4.08
CA LEU A 34 4.72 6.60 -3.77
C LEU A 34 4.65 6.22 -2.29
N GLU A 35 3.46 6.27 -1.71
CA GLU A 35 3.23 5.64 -0.41
C GLU A 35 3.31 4.12 -0.55
N VAL A 36 4.09 3.49 0.32
CA VAL A 36 4.24 2.03 0.39
C VAL A 36 3.74 1.48 1.71
N ASN A 37 3.08 0.33 1.63
CA ASN A 37 2.69 -0.46 2.79
C ASN A 37 3.50 -1.76 2.77
N LEU A 38 4.24 -2.02 3.86
CA LEU A 38 5.07 -3.21 4.03
C LEU A 38 4.46 -4.27 4.97
N ALA A 39 3.18 -4.07 5.33
CA ALA A 39 2.43 -4.79 6.37
C ALA A 39 2.89 -4.47 7.81
N GLN A 40 2.03 -4.82 8.77
CA GLN A 40 2.20 -4.52 10.20
C GLN A 40 3.38 -5.24 10.83
N ASP A 41 3.86 -6.34 10.23
CA ASP A 41 5.00 -7.13 10.70
C ASP A 41 6.36 -6.59 10.22
N ASN A 42 6.38 -5.46 9.52
CA ASN A 42 7.61 -4.84 9.04
C ASN A 42 8.40 -4.17 10.17
N VAL A 43 9.70 -4.48 10.25
CA VAL A 43 10.62 -3.95 11.26
C VAL A 43 11.77 -3.15 10.67
N ILE A 44 11.81 -2.99 9.34
CA ILE A 44 12.86 -2.23 8.64
C ILE A 44 12.31 -0.89 8.18
N PRO A 45 13.02 0.22 8.46
CA PRO A 45 12.63 1.53 7.93
C PRO A 45 12.68 1.54 6.40
N ALA A 46 11.64 2.09 5.78
CA ALA A 46 11.55 2.16 4.32
C ALA A 46 11.06 3.53 3.84
N LEU A 47 11.72 4.06 2.81
CA LEU A 47 11.28 5.27 2.12
C LEU A 47 11.09 5.00 0.63
N PHE A 48 10.23 5.80 0.01
CA PHE A 48 10.13 5.90 -1.44
C PHE A 48 10.74 7.21 -1.91
N LEU A 49 11.63 7.12 -2.89
CA LEU A 49 12.36 8.25 -3.46
C LEU A 49 11.76 8.63 -4.81
N SER A 50 12.04 9.85 -5.26
CA SER A 50 11.84 10.18 -6.67
C SER A 50 12.78 9.34 -7.54
N PHE A 51 12.40 9.13 -8.80
CA PHE A 51 13.25 8.42 -9.75
C PHE A 51 14.64 9.05 -9.87
N SER A 52 14.72 10.38 -9.94
CA SER A 52 15.99 11.09 -10.07
C SER A 52 16.96 10.83 -8.91
N VAL A 53 16.47 10.85 -7.67
CA VAL A 53 17.28 10.57 -6.48
C VAL A 53 17.65 9.08 -6.42
N GLY A 54 16.68 8.19 -6.64
CA GLY A 54 16.89 6.75 -6.62
C GLY A 54 17.93 6.28 -7.65
N GLN A 55 17.83 6.79 -8.89
CA GLN A 55 18.78 6.48 -9.95
C GLN A 55 20.19 7.01 -9.63
N SER A 56 20.29 8.22 -9.08
CA SER A 56 21.58 8.80 -8.68
C SER A 56 22.28 7.97 -7.60
N LEU A 57 21.52 7.53 -6.58
CA LEU A 57 22.04 6.66 -5.52
C LEU A 57 22.41 5.26 -6.05
N ALA A 58 21.59 4.67 -6.92
CA ALA A 58 21.88 3.38 -7.53
C ALA A 58 23.17 3.43 -8.37
N ASN A 59 23.38 4.49 -9.15
CA ASN A 59 24.60 4.69 -9.93
C ASN A 59 25.83 4.87 -9.04
N ALA A 60 25.70 5.65 -7.95
CA ALA A 60 26.78 5.83 -6.98
C ALA A 60 27.13 4.51 -6.25
N ALA A 61 26.15 3.69 -5.92
CA ALA A 61 26.37 2.39 -5.28
C ALA A 61 27.09 1.38 -6.18
N LEU A 62 26.90 1.47 -7.50
CA LEU A 62 27.58 0.62 -8.49
C LEU A 62 29.01 1.08 -8.81
N ASN A 63 29.33 2.34 -8.51
CA ASN A 63 30.66 2.87 -8.73
C ASN A 63 31.54 2.64 -7.49
N LEU A 64 32.44 1.65 -7.59
CA LEU A 64 33.35 1.28 -6.50
C LEU A 64 34.36 2.38 -6.11
N SER A 65 34.51 3.42 -6.93
CA SER A 65 35.35 4.60 -6.59
C SER A 65 34.61 5.64 -5.74
N THR A 66 33.28 5.56 -5.66
CA THR A 66 32.47 6.43 -4.80
C THR A 66 32.06 5.67 -3.55
N ASN A 67 32.60 6.07 -2.39
CA ASN A 67 32.16 5.55 -1.09
C ASN A 67 30.85 6.26 -0.68
N ALA A 68 29.78 6.00 -1.43
CA ALA A 68 28.48 6.64 -1.23
C ALA A 68 27.89 6.18 0.12
N ASN A 69 27.66 7.13 1.01
CA ASN A 69 27.03 6.90 2.30
C ASN A 69 25.68 7.62 2.33
N VAL A 70 24.66 6.95 2.84
CA VAL A 70 23.33 7.51 3.03
C VAL A 70 23.04 7.60 4.52
N GLN A 71 22.77 8.82 5.00
CA GLN A 71 22.20 9.02 6.31
C GLN A 71 20.69 9.12 6.17
N LEU A 72 19.97 8.33 6.96
CA LEU A 72 18.52 8.27 6.95
C LEU A 72 17.98 8.73 8.30
N ALA A 73 17.12 9.73 8.28
CA ALA A 73 16.32 10.16 9.42
C ALA A 73 14.85 9.92 9.09
N ILE A 74 14.17 9.14 9.92
CA ILE A 74 12.74 8.85 9.78
C ILE A 74 12.09 9.16 11.11
N ASP A 75 11.03 9.95 11.07
CA ASP A 75 10.13 10.15 12.18
C ASP A 75 8.93 9.21 12.00
N THR A 76 8.83 8.19 12.86
CA THR A 76 7.75 7.22 12.84
C THR A 76 6.80 7.50 13.99
N LYS A 77 5.51 7.52 13.69
CA LYS A 77 4.45 7.59 14.70
C LYS A 77 3.68 6.30 14.69
N ASP A 78 3.70 5.59 15.82
CA ASP A 78 2.76 4.51 16.05
C ASP A 78 1.35 5.09 16.18
N LEU A 79 0.46 4.62 15.31
CA LEU A 79 -0.95 4.94 15.41
C LEU A 79 -1.60 3.92 16.36
N PRO A 80 -2.50 4.35 17.26
CA PRO A 80 -3.22 3.43 18.10
C PRO A 80 -4.10 2.51 17.24
N ASN A 81 -4.44 1.34 17.79
CA ASN A 81 -5.44 0.49 17.16
C ASN A 81 -6.77 1.26 17.10
N PHE A 82 -7.38 1.29 15.92
CA PHE A 82 -8.72 1.82 15.73
C PHE A 82 -9.71 0.67 15.55
N PRO A 83 -10.92 0.76 16.12
CA PRO A 83 -11.94 -0.25 15.88
C PRO A 83 -12.27 -0.30 14.39
N VAL A 84 -12.16 -1.49 13.80
CA VAL A 84 -12.59 -1.79 12.44
C VAL A 84 -13.73 -2.79 12.51
N GLY A 85 -14.68 -2.68 11.60
CA GLY A 85 -15.86 -3.54 11.57
C GLY A 85 -16.29 -3.81 10.14
N ASN A 86 -16.82 -5.01 9.92
CA ASN A 86 -17.50 -5.38 8.68
C ASN A 86 -19.00 -5.20 8.87
N ILE A 87 -19.66 -4.70 7.83
CA ILE A 87 -21.11 -4.64 7.75
C ILE A 87 -21.55 -5.75 6.80
N CYS A 88 -22.37 -6.66 7.29
CA CYS A 88 -22.93 -7.77 6.51
C CYS A 88 -24.46 -7.65 6.52
N ALA A 89 -25.08 -7.83 5.37
CA ALA A 89 -26.52 -7.80 5.19
C ALA A 89 -26.92 -8.88 4.19
N ASP A 90 -27.92 -9.68 4.55
CA ASP A 90 -28.50 -10.72 3.69
C ASP A 90 -29.82 -10.23 3.09
N THR A 91 -30.16 -10.73 1.91
CA THR A 91 -31.48 -10.50 1.31
C THR A 91 -32.58 -11.21 2.11
N PRO A 92 -33.82 -10.70 2.13
CA PRO A 92 -34.92 -11.34 2.87
C PRO A 92 -35.41 -12.64 2.23
N THR A 93 -35.03 -12.90 0.98
CA THR A 93 -35.43 -14.06 0.19
C THR A 93 -34.22 -14.73 -0.48
N GLY A 94 -34.41 -15.92 -1.04
CA GLY A 94 -33.38 -16.73 -1.69
C GLY A 94 -33.21 -18.08 -1.02
N ASP A 95 -32.33 -18.90 -1.58
CA ASP A 95 -31.93 -20.18 -1.00
C ASP A 95 -30.76 -19.96 -0.03
N PRO A 96 -30.93 -20.17 1.30
CA PRO A 96 -29.87 -19.96 2.28
C PRO A 96 -28.70 -20.95 2.13
N THR A 97 -28.84 -21.98 1.29
CA THR A 97 -27.77 -22.93 0.96
C THR A 97 -26.96 -22.53 -0.28
N GLN A 98 -27.38 -21.48 -1.00
CA GLN A 98 -26.74 -20.97 -2.22
C GLN A 98 -26.55 -19.45 -2.15
N THR A 99 -25.54 -19.01 -1.41
CA THR A 99 -25.26 -17.58 -1.17
C THR A 99 -24.29 -16.99 -2.20
N ILE A 100 -24.63 -15.81 -2.73
CA ILE A 100 -23.71 -14.97 -3.50
C ILE A 100 -23.24 -13.82 -2.60
N VAL A 101 -21.93 -13.66 -2.44
CA VAL A 101 -21.33 -12.57 -1.66
C VAL A 101 -20.87 -11.47 -2.61
N ILE A 102 -21.35 -10.25 -2.38
CA ILE A 102 -20.94 -9.05 -3.11
C ILE A 102 -20.33 -8.08 -2.11
N GLY A 103 -19.11 -7.61 -2.37
CA GLY A 103 -18.31 -6.88 -1.41
C GLY A 103 -17.71 -5.59 -1.98
N SER A 104 -17.50 -4.64 -1.07
CA SER A 104 -16.68 -3.44 -1.24
C SER A 104 -16.05 -3.12 0.11
N HIS A 105 -15.16 -2.14 0.17
CA HIS A 105 -14.60 -1.66 1.44
C HIS A 105 -14.94 -0.19 1.64
N SER A 106 -15.14 0.19 2.90
CA SER A 106 -15.60 1.52 3.31
C SER A 106 -14.50 2.39 3.89
N ASP A 107 -13.29 1.85 4.06
CA ASP A 107 -12.10 2.61 4.39
C ASP A 107 -11.49 3.27 3.16
N SER A 108 -10.66 4.30 3.39
CA SER A 108 -9.94 5.04 2.37
C SER A 108 -8.56 5.45 2.91
N LYS A 109 -7.69 5.91 2.01
CA LYS A 109 -6.48 6.63 2.39
C LYS A 109 -6.80 8.06 2.83
N ALA A 110 -5.99 8.61 3.73
CA ALA A 110 -6.11 10.00 4.18
C ALA A 110 -5.87 11.02 3.04
N ALA A 111 -5.09 10.65 2.03
CA ALA A 111 -4.69 11.53 0.93
C ALA A 111 -5.81 11.89 -0.07
N GLY A 112 -7.00 11.30 0.05
CA GLY A 112 -8.07 11.54 -0.92
C GLY A 112 -9.47 11.23 -0.38
N ALA A 113 -10.48 11.68 -1.13
CA ALA A 113 -11.88 11.55 -0.74
C ALA A 113 -12.45 10.11 -0.82
N GLY A 114 -11.69 9.13 -1.31
CA GLY A 114 -12.11 7.73 -1.38
C GLY A 114 -13.29 7.44 -2.33
N ILE A 115 -13.65 8.39 -3.21
CA ILE A 115 -14.87 8.27 -4.04
C ILE A 115 -14.83 7.03 -4.93
N ASN A 116 -13.72 6.77 -5.62
CA ASN A 116 -13.61 5.59 -6.50
C ASN A 116 -12.92 4.40 -5.83
N ASP A 117 -12.21 4.63 -4.72
CA ASP A 117 -11.49 3.63 -3.94
C ASP A 117 -11.86 3.80 -2.46
N ASN A 118 -12.98 3.24 -2.00
CA ASN A 118 -13.97 2.48 -2.78
C ASN A 118 -15.43 2.86 -2.46
N GLY A 119 -15.67 4.16 -2.34
CA GLY A 119 -17.01 4.73 -2.12
C GLY A 119 -18.01 4.36 -3.23
N SER A 120 -17.56 4.27 -4.47
CA SER A 120 -18.37 3.88 -5.63
C SER A 120 -18.87 2.44 -5.51
N GLY A 121 -18.01 1.51 -5.09
CA GLY A 121 -18.39 0.12 -4.80
C GLY A 121 -19.36 0.01 -3.63
N THR A 122 -19.14 0.80 -2.56
CA THR A 122 -20.05 0.86 -1.41
C THR A 122 -21.44 1.37 -1.83
N ALA A 123 -21.49 2.43 -2.65
CA ALA A 123 -22.73 2.97 -3.18
C ALA A 123 -23.47 1.98 -4.10
N ALA A 124 -22.73 1.26 -4.95
CA ALA A 124 -23.30 0.23 -5.82
C ALA A 124 -23.91 -0.92 -5.00
N ASN A 125 -23.23 -1.38 -3.95
CA ASN A 125 -23.75 -2.43 -3.06
C ASN A 125 -25.04 -1.98 -2.36
N LEU A 126 -25.10 -0.74 -1.89
CA LEU A 126 -26.31 -0.20 -1.25
C LEU A 126 -27.47 -0.07 -2.25
N ALA A 127 -27.20 0.43 -3.46
CA ALA A 127 -28.22 0.54 -4.51
C ALA A 127 -28.78 -0.84 -4.90
N LEU A 128 -27.90 -1.85 -4.98
CA LEU A 128 -28.31 -3.24 -5.23
C LEU A 128 -29.15 -3.80 -4.08
N ALA A 129 -28.73 -3.60 -2.83
CA ALA A 129 -29.48 -4.06 -1.66
C ALA A 129 -30.89 -3.45 -1.62
N VAL A 130 -31.03 -2.15 -1.90
CA VAL A 130 -32.34 -1.48 -2.00
C VAL A 130 -33.19 -2.05 -3.12
N THR A 131 -32.59 -2.43 -4.24
CA THR A 131 -33.31 -3.02 -5.39
C THR A 131 -33.81 -4.44 -5.10
N LEU A 132 -33.13 -5.17 -4.21
CA LEU A 132 -33.44 -6.56 -3.85
C LEU A 132 -34.27 -6.70 -2.55
N ALA A 133 -34.48 -5.61 -1.81
CA ALA A 133 -35.25 -5.56 -0.57
C ALA A 133 -36.76 -5.65 -0.84
#